data_AF-A0A2H0VVL8-F1
#
_entry.id   AF-A0A2H0VVL8-F1
#
_cell.length_a   1.000
_cell.length_b   1.000
_cell.length_c   1.000
_cell.angle_alpha   90.00
_cell.angle_beta   90.00
_cell.angle_gamma   90.00
#
_symmetry.space_group_name_H-M   'P 1'
#
loop_
_entity.id
_entity.type
_entity.pdbx_description
1 polymer ?
#
loop_
_entity_poly.entity_id
_entity_poly.type
_entity_poly.pdbx_seq_one_letter_code
_entity_poly.pdbx_strand_id
1 'polypeptide(L)'
;MITIPKITFPLPHSVSNHSTTIDSTNTSVQKIFFNATGQELLNLLNSRALDKGVQIIVISNPSQTTNDALSKEEKIGLGLGEALTLATNQGRLEDVKEIVRCKNSHHISKEKLGEALTCSALKDHLKVVNTLLESDLRDKIPAKDLELALQQAIIHEYKGIVSSLLNSKVSDKISEEMLVNHYIWLVANKELGTAIKLLKSDQCDKIPARALEDSLILAADNGHIELIRVLSGLRPKIDARIVAALMITFAGKGQSNVTEALMNNFLKI
;
A
#
# COMPACT_ATOMS: atom_id res chain seq x y z
N MET A 1 -16.90 -11.39 -25.03
CA MET A 1 -16.23 -12.03 -23.87
C MET A 1 -14.74 -12.01 -24.13
N ILE A 2 -14.02 -11.07 -23.54
CA ILE A 2 -12.56 -11.02 -23.63
C ILE A 2 -12.02 -11.94 -22.53
N THR A 3 -11.43 -13.06 -22.94
CA THR A 3 -10.77 -14.01 -22.04
C THR A 3 -9.45 -13.38 -21.59
N ILE A 4 -9.40 -12.92 -20.34
CA ILE A 4 -8.16 -12.43 -19.73
C ILE A 4 -7.27 -13.65 -19.42
N PRO A 5 -5.98 -13.66 -19.83
CA PRO A 5 -5.10 -14.79 -19.58
C PRO A 5 -4.85 -14.93 -18.08
N LYS A 6 -5.00 -16.17 -17.59
CA LYS A 6 -4.74 -16.57 -16.20
C LYS A 6 -3.23 -16.60 -15.98
N ILE A 7 -2.67 -15.46 -15.61
CA ILE A 7 -1.26 -15.33 -15.24
C ILE A 7 -1.06 -16.14 -13.95
N THR A 8 -0.39 -17.29 -14.08
CA THR A 8 -0.08 -18.19 -12.97
C THR A 8 1.38 -17.99 -12.60
N PHE A 9 1.66 -17.49 -11.40
CA PHE A 9 3.01 -17.38 -10.85
C PHE A 9 3.13 -18.24 -9.57
N PRO A 10 4.33 -18.81 -9.33
CA PRO A 10 4.52 -19.86 -8.34
C PRO A 10 4.27 -19.35 -6.92
N LEU A 11 3.55 -20.15 -6.14
CA LEU A 11 3.35 -19.95 -4.71
C LEU A 11 4.71 -19.95 -4.00
N PRO A 12 5.01 -19.00 -3.11
CA PRO A 12 6.17 -19.11 -2.24
C PRO A 12 5.97 -20.27 -1.28
N HIS A 13 7.00 -21.12 -1.20
CA HIS A 13 7.01 -22.34 -0.40
C HIS A 13 6.64 -22.08 1.07
N SER A 14 5.80 -22.98 1.59
CA SER A 14 5.43 -23.10 3.00
C SER A 14 6.67 -23.10 3.90
N VAL A 15 6.80 -22.09 4.76
CA VAL A 15 7.79 -22.10 5.84
C VAL A 15 7.25 -22.98 6.96
N SER A 16 8.01 -24.01 7.32
CA SER A 16 7.69 -25.03 8.31
C SER A 16 7.63 -24.45 9.72
N ASN A 17 6.59 -24.86 10.46
CA ASN A 17 6.51 -24.67 11.91
C ASN A 17 7.58 -25.53 12.60
N HIS A 18 8.59 -24.90 13.18
CA HIS A 18 9.48 -25.56 14.15
C HIS A 18 9.32 -24.90 15.52
N SER A 19 8.56 -25.56 16.38
CA SER A 19 8.60 -25.34 17.83
C SER A 19 9.93 -25.87 18.36
N THR A 20 10.72 -25.04 19.03
CA THR A 20 11.91 -25.49 19.78
C THR A 20 11.86 -24.99 21.22
N THR A 21 12.01 -25.95 22.13
CA THR A 21 12.00 -25.87 23.59
C THR A 21 13.22 -25.13 24.15
N ILE A 22 13.03 -24.41 25.26
CA ILE A 22 13.99 -23.47 25.85
C ILE A 22 14.75 -24.12 27.02
N ASP A 23 16.08 -24.08 26.97
CA ASP A 23 16.99 -24.33 28.10
C ASP A 23 17.33 -23.00 28.80
N SER A 24 17.29 -22.99 30.14
CA SER A 24 17.07 -21.82 31.00
C SER A 24 18.30 -21.38 31.81
N THR A 25 19.52 -21.74 31.41
CA THR A 25 20.66 -21.71 32.34
C THR A 25 21.87 -20.84 31.93
N ASN A 26 21.74 -19.85 31.04
CA ASN A 26 22.86 -18.94 30.71
C ASN A 26 22.58 -17.46 31.05
N THR A 27 23.12 -17.02 32.19
CA THR A 27 22.85 -15.74 32.88
C THR A 27 23.63 -14.53 32.33
N SER A 28 24.10 -14.55 31.08
CA SER A 28 24.74 -13.37 30.44
C SER A 28 24.15 -13.00 29.07
N VAL A 29 23.16 -13.75 28.61
CA VAL A 29 22.41 -13.44 27.38
C VAL A 29 20.94 -13.60 27.71
N GLN A 30 20.26 -12.51 28.02
CA GLN A 30 18.80 -12.53 28.03
C GLN A 30 18.35 -12.70 26.58
N LYS A 31 18.12 -13.96 26.17
CA LYS A 31 17.31 -14.27 25.00
C LYS A 31 15.93 -13.71 25.26
N ILE A 32 15.63 -12.52 24.73
CA ILE A 32 14.28 -11.98 24.74
C ILE A 32 13.50 -12.80 23.71
N PHE A 33 12.86 -13.88 24.17
CA PHE A 33 11.94 -14.64 23.35
C PHE A 33 10.70 -13.78 23.08
N PHE A 34 10.36 -13.68 21.80
CA PHE A 34 9.25 -12.89 21.25
C PHE A 34 7.89 -13.39 21.73
N ASN A 35 7.50 -12.94 22.92
CA ASN A 35 6.10 -12.81 23.34
C ASN A 35 5.87 -11.49 24.11
N ALA A 36 6.87 -10.60 24.08
CA ALA A 36 6.83 -9.31 24.74
C ALA A 36 5.90 -8.35 23.98
N THR A 37 5.02 -7.70 24.74
CA THR A 37 4.20 -6.57 24.28
C THR A 37 5.10 -5.41 23.83
N GLY A 38 4.65 -4.52 22.93
CA GLY A 38 5.43 -3.36 22.48
C GLY A 38 5.98 -2.54 23.64
N GLN A 39 5.20 -2.45 24.73
CA GLN A 39 5.59 -1.77 25.97
C GLN A 39 6.77 -2.43 26.68
N GLU A 40 6.88 -3.76 26.68
CA GLU A 40 7.99 -4.50 27.29
C GLU A 40 9.27 -4.35 26.46
N LEU A 41 9.15 -4.39 25.12
CA LEU A 41 10.27 -4.08 24.22
C LEU A 41 10.72 -2.63 24.37
N LEU A 42 9.78 -1.69 24.52
CA LEU A 42 10.10 -0.28 24.71
C LEU A 42 10.64 0.03 26.10
N ASN A 43 10.18 -0.66 27.14
CA ASN A 43 10.81 -0.60 28.47
C ASN A 43 12.24 -1.16 28.43
N LEU A 44 12.48 -2.23 27.67
CA LEU A 44 13.83 -2.78 27.46
C LEU A 44 14.73 -1.80 26.69
N LEU A 45 14.23 -1.21 25.60
CA LEU A 45 14.93 -0.21 24.77
C LEU A 45 15.12 1.13 25.48
N ASN A 46 14.22 1.51 26.41
CA ASN A 46 14.31 2.74 27.20
C ASN A 46 15.04 2.55 28.54
N SER A 47 15.26 1.31 28.99
CA SER A 47 16.04 1.04 30.20
C SER A 47 17.54 1.24 29.95
N ARG A 48 18.30 1.46 31.03
CA ARG A 48 19.78 1.50 31.05
C ARG A 48 20.47 0.23 30.47
N ALA A 49 19.73 -0.75 29.95
CA ALA A 49 20.22 -1.93 29.23
C ALA A 49 21.08 -1.57 28.00
N LEU A 50 20.80 -0.45 27.33
CA LEU A 50 21.62 0.03 26.21
C LEU A 50 23.00 0.58 26.61
N ASP A 51 23.22 0.86 27.90
CA ASP A 51 24.52 1.31 28.43
C ASP A 51 25.43 0.16 28.90
N LYS A 52 24.90 -1.07 28.98
CA LYS A 52 25.66 -2.25 29.42
C LYS A 52 25.67 -3.38 28.40
N GLY A 53 25.83 -3.03 27.12
CA GLY A 53 26.14 -4.02 26.09
C GLY A 53 25.09 -5.13 25.98
N VAL A 54 23.81 -4.82 26.21
CA VAL A 54 22.74 -5.75 25.84
C VAL A 54 22.78 -5.86 24.33
N GLN A 55 23.46 -6.92 23.88
CA GLN A 55 23.25 -7.51 22.58
C GLN A 55 21.76 -7.85 22.53
N ILE A 56 20.98 -6.92 21.98
CA ILE A 56 19.79 -7.32 21.27
C ILE A 56 20.36 -8.12 20.09
N ILE A 57 20.59 -9.41 20.33
CA ILE A 57 20.76 -10.40 19.27
C ILE A 57 19.39 -10.47 18.63
N VAL A 58 19.16 -9.47 17.80
CA VAL A 58 18.37 -9.52 16.59
C VAL A 58 18.70 -10.86 15.94
N ILE A 59 17.82 -11.85 16.08
CA ILE A 59 17.95 -13.14 15.40
C ILE A 59 17.53 -12.93 13.95
N SER A 60 18.24 -12.06 13.24
CA SER A 60 18.29 -12.06 11.79
C SER A 60 19.52 -12.87 11.41
N ASN A 61 19.30 -14.17 11.19
CA ASN A 61 20.15 -15.07 10.42
C ASN A 61 21.67 -15.08 10.77
N PRO A 62 22.22 -16.14 11.40
CA PRO A 62 23.63 -16.20 11.84
C PRO A 62 24.67 -16.25 10.70
N SER A 63 24.28 -15.99 9.46
CA SER A 63 25.13 -16.09 8.28
C SER A 63 25.68 -14.75 7.78
N GLN A 64 25.34 -13.60 8.39
CA GLN A 64 25.96 -12.31 8.06
C GLN A 64 26.48 -11.55 9.29
N THR A 65 27.78 -11.73 9.54
CA THR A 65 28.79 -10.72 9.92
C THR A 65 28.68 -9.99 11.28
N THR A 66 29.60 -10.36 12.19
CA THR A 66 30.43 -9.49 13.05
C THR A 66 29.78 -8.22 13.64
N ASN A 67 29.19 -8.37 14.83
CA ASN A 67 28.49 -7.32 15.61
C ASN A 67 29.37 -6.20 16.22
N ASP A 68 30.66 -6.16 15.92
CA ASP A 68 31.63 -5.25 16.57
C ASP A 68 31.86 -3.94 15.81
N ALA A 69 31.34 -3.80 14.59
CA ALA A 69 31.59 -2.62 13.72
C ALA A 69 30.42 -1.61 13.64
N LEU A 70 29.25 -1.92 14.17
CA LEU A 70 28.06 -1.04 14.10
C LEU A 70 28.03 -0.06 15.29
N SER A 71 27.73 1.20 14.99
CA SER A 71 27.48 2.25 15.98
C SER A 71 26.28 1.90 16.89
N LYS A 72 26.19 2.56 18.04
CA LYS A 72 25.08 2.37 19.00
C LYS A 72 23.74 2.69 18.34
N GLU A 73 23.71 3.74 17.53
CA GLU A 73 22.56 4.25 16.80
C GLU A 73 22.07 3.27 15.73
N GLU A 74 22.98 2.64 14.98
CA GLU A 74 22.64 1.61 13.98
C GLU A 74 22.05 0.37 14.62
N LYS A 75 22.58 -0.05 15.78
CA LYS A 75 22.02 -1.18 16.56
C LYS A 75 20.60 -0.88 17.04
N ILE A 76 20.35 0.35 17.52
CA ILE A 76 19.02 0.78 17.92
C ILE A 76 18.07 0.80 16.71
N GLY A 77 18.52 1.35 15.58
CA GLY A 77 17.75 1.40 14.33
C GLY A 77 17.34 0.01 13.82
N LEU A 78 18.28 -0.95 13.86
CA LEU A 78 18.03 -2.34 13.49
C LEU A 78 16.96 -2.96 14.40
N GLY A 79 17.12 -2.85 15.73
CA GLY A 79 16.19 -3.42 16.70
C GLY A 79 14.78 -2.82 16.61
N LEU A 80 14.68 -1.50 16.46
CA LEU A 80 13.39 -0.82 16.26
C LEU A 80 12.75 -1.21 14.93
N GLY A 81 13.55 -1.36 13.86
CA GLY A 81 13.07 -1.81 12.56
C GLY A 81 12.47 -3.22 12.62
N GLU A 82 13.12 -4.15 13.31
CA GLU A 82 12.58 -5.51 13.48
C GLU A 82 11.33 -5.54 14.34
N ALA A 83 11.32 -4.81 15.44
CA ALA A 83 10.14 -4.67 16.29
C ALA A 83 8.97 -4.10 15.48
N LEU A 84 9.23 -3.12 14.61
CA LEU A 84 8.23 -2.53 13.72
C LEU A 84 7.70 -3.57 12.72
N THR A 85 8.58 -4.30 12.03
CA THR A 85 8.17 -5.34 11.08
C THR A 85 7.30 -6.41 11.76
N LEU A 86 7.67 -6.84 12.97
CA LEU A 86 6.88 -7.84 13.70
C LEU A 86 5.52 -7.30 14.17
N ALA A 87 5.49 -6.11 14.74
CA ALA A 87 4.25 -5.48 15.18
C ALA A 87 3.29 -5.23 14.00
N THR A 88 3.83 -4.78 12.86
CA THR A 88 3.03 -4.61 11.63
C THR A 88 2.55 -5.92 11.05
N ASN A 89 3.38 -6.97 11.03
CA ASN A 89 3.01 -8.30 10.55
C ASN A 89 1.91 -8.99 11.40
N GLN A 90 1.76 -8.58 12.65
CA GLN A 90 0.74 -9.06 13.60
C GLN A 90 -0.43 -8.08 13.76
N GLY A 91 -0.41 -6.91 13.13
CA GLY A 91 -1.45 -5.90 13.26
C GLY A 91 -1.52 -5.21 14.64
N ARG A 92 -0.43 -5.25 15.42
CA ARG A 92 -0.37 -4.68 16.78
C ARG A 92 -0.25 -3.15 16.72
N LEU A 93 -1.40 -2.49 16.59
CA LEU A 93 -1.49 -1.04 16.39
C LEU A 93 -0.78 -0.20 17.47
N GLU A 94 -0.98 -0.54 18.75
CA GLU A 94 -0.42 0.25 19.84
C GLU A 94 1.11 0.17 19.88
N ASP A 95 1.66 -1.02 19.66
CA ASP A 95 3.11 -1.21 19.51
C ASP A 95 3.68 -0.38 18.36
N VAL A 96 3.02 -0.38 17.19
CA VAL A 96 3.45 0.44 16.05
C VAL A 96 3.47 1.91 16.40
N LYS A 97 2.40 2.42 17.05
CA LYS A 97 2.31 3.82 17.49
C LYS A 97 3.44 4.17 18.45
N GLU A 98 3.74 3.29 19.39
CA GLU A 98 4.78 3.51 20.39
C GLU A 98 6.18 3.51 19.75
N ILE A 99 6.44 2.59 18.82
CA ILE A 99 7.70 2.50 18.06
C ILE A 99 7.92 3.75 17.19
N VAL A 100 6.93 4.18 16.41
CA VAL A 100 7.11 5.34 15.50
C VAL A 100 7.23 6.66 16.26
N ARG A 101 6.66 6.76 17.47
CA ARG A 101 6.76 7.94 18.34
C ARG A 101 7.97 7.93 19.27
N CYS A 102 8.73 6.84 19.35
CA CYS A 102 9.89 6.79 20.22
C CYS A 102 10.97 7.78 19.74
N LYS A 103 11.77 8.31 20.67
CA LYS A 103 12.82 9.30 20.36
C LYS A 103 13.82 8.83 19.29
N ASN A 104 14.10 7.52 19.27
CA ASN A 104 15.07 6.90 18.39
C ASN A 104 14.46 6.36 17.09
N SER A 105 13.18 6.59 16.82
CA SER A 105 12.47 6.06 15.65
C SER A 105 13.07 6.54 14.33
N HIS A 106 13.76 7.68 14.35
CA HIS A 106 14.50 8.21 13.21
C HIS A 106 15.71 7.36 12.79
N HIS A 107 16.18 6.43 13.62
CA HIS A 107 17.23 5.47 13.23
C HIS A 107 16.67 4.26 12.47
N ILE A 108 15.35 4.07 12.41
CA ILE A 108 14.75 3.00 11.62
C ILE A 108 15.09 3.22 10.14
N SER A 109 15.60 2.16 9.50
CA SER A 109 16.00 2.22 8.09
C SER A 109 14.78 2.34 7.16
N LYS A 110 15.00 2.90 5.98
CA LYS A 110 13.96 3.02 4.94
C LYS A 110 13.45 1.65 4.49
N GLU A 111 14.33 0.64 4.46
CA GLU A 111 13.99 -0.73 4.10
C GLU A 111 13.00 -1.34 5.09
N LYS A 112 13.23 -1.13 6.40
CA LYS A 112 12.33 -1.63 7.45
C LYS A 112 10.98 -0.91 7.46
N LEU A 113 10.97 0.39 7.16
CA LEU A 113 9.72 1.13 6.99
C LEU A 113 8.93 0.67 5.75
N GLY A 114 9.61 0.40 4.64
CA GLY A 114 8.99 -0.18 3.44
C GLY A 114 8.43 -1.58 3.69
N GLU A 115 9.19 -2.44 4.36
CA GLU A 115 8.75 -3.77 4.78
C GLU A 115 7.51 -3.69 5.68
N ALA A 116 7.52 -2.82 6.69
CA ALA A 116 6.39 -2.61 7.59
C ALA A 116 5.12 -2.16 6.86
N LEU A 117 5.23 -1.24 5.88
CA LEU A 117 4.09 -0.77 5.11
C LEU A 117 3.54 -1.88 4.19
N THR A 118 4.42 -2.58 3.48
CA THR A 118 4.02 -3.65 2.56
C THR A 118 3.39 -4.83 3.29
N CYS A 119 3.96 -5.25 4.43
CA CYS A 119 3.39 -6.31 5.26
C CYS A 119 2.01 -5.94 5.82
N SER A 120 1.86 -4.72 6.35
CA SER A 120 0.56 -4.27 6.89
C SER A 120 -0.50 -4.13 5.79
N ALA A 121 -0.11 -3.70 4.58
CA ALA A 121 -1.01 -3.63 3.44
C ALA A 121 -1.46 -5.02 2.96
N LEU A 122 -0.52 -5.97 2.85
CA LEU A 122 -0.81 -7.36 2.45
C LEU A 122 -1.78 -8.07 3.41
N LYS A 123 -1.79 -7.69 4.69
CA LYS A 123 -2.57 -8.34 5.75
C LYS A 123 -3.84 -7.59 6.17
N ASP A 124 -4.26 -6.60 5.39
CA ASP A 124 -5.42 -5.75 5.68
C ASP A 124 -5.37 -5.02 7.03
N HIS A 125 -4.17 -4.62 7.46
CA HIS A 125 -4.01 -3.87 8.72
C HIS A 125 -4.16 -2.37 8.50
N LEU A 126 -5.35 -1.93 8.06
CA LEU A 126 -5.65 -0.53 7.71
C LEU A 126 -5.19 0.49 8.76
N LYS A 127 -5.47 0.25 10.05
CA LYS A 127 -5.08 1.19 11.12
C LYS A 127 -3.56 1.33 11.25
N VAL A 128 -2.82 0.25 11.00
CA VAL A 128 -1.36 0.24 11.01
C VAL A 128 -0.83 1.01 9.80
N VAL A 129 -1.38 0.76 8.61
CA VAL A 129 -1.04 1.53 7.39
C VAL A 129 -1.23 3.03 7.64
N ASN A 130 -2.37 3.45 8.18
CA ASN A 130 -2.64 4.85 8.47
C ASN A 130 -1.63 5.43 9.47
N THR A 131 -1.29 4.68 10.52
CA THR A 131 -0.30 5.10 11.51
C THR A 131 1.08 5.34 10.88
N LEU A 132 1.50 4.47 9.94
CA LEU A 132 2.76 4.63 9.22
C LEU A 132 2.73 5.86 8.29
N LEU A 133 1.63 6.05 7.55
CA LEU A 133 1.46 7.15 6.60
C LEU A 133 1.29 8.52 7.28
N GLU A 134 0.78 8.55 8.52
CA GLU A 134 0.63 9.75 9.34
C GLU A 134 1.89 10.05 10.19
N SER A 135 2.82 9.09 10.31
CA SER A 135 4.04 9.26 11.10
C SER A 135 5.00 10.28 10.50
N ASP A 136 5.93 10.77 11.33
CA ASP A 136 7.07 11.59 10.88
C ASP A 136 8.09 10.81 10.05
N LEU A 137 7.96 9.47 10.01
CA LEU A 137 8.81 8.59 9.22
C LEU A 137 8.28 8.33 7.81
N ARG A 138 7.04 8.77 7.49
CA ARG A 138 6.39 8.53 6.20
C ARG A 138 7.27 8.95 5.00
N ASP A 139 8.03 10.03 5.16
CA ASP A 139 8.84 10.59 4.08
C ASP A 139 10.08 9.71 3.78
N LYS A 140 10.47 8.83 4.72
CA LYS A 140 11.52 7.82 4.51
C LYS A 140 11.03 6.57 3.80
N ILE A 141 9.72 6.36 3.67
CA ILE A 141 9.17 5.20 2.96
C ILE A 141 9.59 5.29 1.48
N PRO A 142 10.26 4.26 0.94
CA PRO A 142 10.65 4.24 -0.47
C PRO A 142 9.43 4.16 -1.39
N ALA A 143 9.49 4.83 -2.54
CA ALA A 143 8.43 4.82 -3.55
C ALA A 143 8.06 3.39 -3.98
N LYS A 144 9.05 2.53 -4.22
CA LYS A 144 8.84 1.12 -4.59
C LYS A 144 7.99 0.34 -3.59
N ASP A 145 8.15 0.63 -2.29
CA ASP A 145 7.46 -0.11 -1.22
C ASP A 145 6.05 0.45 -1.02
N LEU A 146 5.86 1.75 -1.24
CA LEU A 146 4.54 2.38 -1.32
C LEU A 146 3.73 1.81 -2.49
N GLU A 147 4.36 1.69 -3.67
CA GLU A 147 3.75 1.10 -4.86
C GLU A 147 3.44 -0.39 -4.67
N LEU A 148 4.36 -1.14 -4.06
CA LEU A 148 4.11 -2.55 -3.74
C LEU A 148 2.95 -2.69 -2.74
N ALA A 149 2.90 -1.86 -1.70
CA ALA A 149 1.79 -1.84 -0.75
C ALA A 149 0.45 -1.54 -1.43
N LEU A 150 0.43 -0.57 -2.35
CA LEU A 150 -0.74 -0.25 -3.16
C LEU A 150 -1.14 -1.41 -4.06
N GLN A 151 -0.18 -2.03 -4.75
CA GLN A 151 -0.43 -3.19 -5.60
C GLN A 151 -1.05 -4.35 -4.82
N GLN A 152 -0.50 -4.68 -3.64
CA GLN A 152 -1.08 -5.72 -2.78
C GLN A 152 -2.51 -5.39 -2.35
N ALA A 153 -2.75 -4.14 -1.92
CA ALA A 153 -4.08 -3.70 -1.54
C ALA A 153 -5.09 -3.78 -2.70
N ILE A 154 -4.65 -3.53 -3.94
CA ILE A 154 -5.50 -3.66 -5.13
C ILE A 154 -5.81 -5.12 -5.43
N ILE A 155 -4.79 -5.98 -5.46
CA ILE A 155 -4.94 -7.42 -5.75
C ILE A 155 -5.91 -8.09 -4.78
N HIS A 156 -5.88 -7.66 -3.52
CA HIS A 156 -6.72 -8.20 -2.45
C HIS A 156 -7.99 -7.39 -2.18
N GLU A 157 -8.28 -6.36 -2.98
CA GLU A 157 -9.50 -5.54 -2.87
C GLU A 157 -9.66 -4.81 -1.52
N TYR A 158 -8.55 -4.47 -0.85
CA TYR A 158 -8.54 -3.74 0.42
C TYR A 158 -8.77 -2.23 0.21
N LYS A 159 -10.01 -1.87 -0.08
CA LYS A 159 -10.45 -0.52 -0.45
C LYS A 159 -10.02 0.58 0.54
N GLY A 160 -10.04 0.27 1.84
CA GLY A 160 -9.62 1.19 2.89
C GLY A 160 -8.14 1.55 2.78
N ILE A 161 -7.30 0.55 2.51
CA ILE A 161 -5.84 0.73 2.38
C ILE A 161 -5.51 1.46 1.09
N VAL A 162 -6.13 1.07 -0.03
CA VAL A 162 -6.03 1.78 -1.30
C VAL A 162 -6.34 3.27 -1.12
N SER A 163 -7.48 3.57 -0.50
CA SER A 163 -7.90 4.96 -0.25
C SER A 163 -6.89 5.71 0.63
N SER A 164 -6.32 5.04 1.63
CA SER A 164 -5.38 5.67 2.55
C SER A 164 -4.02 5.96 1.90
N LEU A 165 -3.53 5.04 1.07
CA LEU A 165 -2.28 5.23 0.32
C LEU A 165 -2.39 6.39 -0.69
N LEU A 166 -3.50 6.47 -1.42
CA LEU A 166 -3.73 7.49 -2.46
C LEU A 166 -4.01 8.88 -1.89
N ASN A 167 -4.65 8.97 -0.72
CA ASN A 167 -4.91 10.26 -0.06
C ASN A 167 -3.79 10.61 0.93
N SER A 168 -2.72 9.82 1.01
CA SER A 168 -1.59 10.12 1.88
C SER A 168 -0.76 11.28 1.34
N LYS A 169 -0.01 11.92 2.24
CA LYS A 169 0.96 12.98 1.89
C LYS A 169 2.13 12.48 1.03
N VAL A 170 2.30 11.17 0.92
CA VAL A 170 3.38 10.53 0.13
C VAL A 170 2.86 9.94 -1.18
N SER A 171 1.59 10.21 -1.54
CA SER A 171 0.95 9.74 -2.78
C SER A 171 1.62 10.29 -4.05
N ASP A 172 2.31 11.42 -3.95
CA ASP A 172 3.13 12.01 -5.00
C ASP A 172 4.26 11.08 -5.47
N LYS A 173 4.79 10.23 -4.58
CA LYS A 173 5.81 9.21 -4.89
C LYS A 173 5.30 8.05 -5.75
N ILE A 174 3.99 7.89 -5.91
CA ILE A 174 3.40 6.82 -6.71
C ILE A 174 3.56 7.18 -8.19
N SER A 175 4.17 6.28 -8.96
CA SER A 175 4.34 6.43 -10.40
C SER A 175 3.00 6.52 -11.14
N GLU A 176 3.05 7.18 -12.29
CA GLU A 176 1.91 7.30 -13.20
C GLU A 176 1.41 5.92 -13.64
N GLU A 177 2.33 5.00 -13.98
CA GLU A 177 1.98 3.63 -14.40
C GLU A 177 1.15 2.90 -13.35
N MET A 178 1.56 2.95 -12.08
CA MET A 178 0.82 2.31 -10.99
C MET A 178 -0.57 2.95 -10.81
N LEU A 179 -0.65 4.28 -10.92
CA LEU A 179 -1.90 5.01 -10.81
C LEU A 179 -2.88 4.66 -11.94
N VAL A 180 -2.37 4.51 -13.16
CA VAL A 180 -3.18 4.13 -14.34
C VAL A 180 -3.72 2.72 -14.20
N ASN A 181 -2.87 1.76 -13.85
CA ASN A 181 -3.28 0.37 -13.63
C ASN A 181 -4.36 0.29 -12.55
N HIS A 182 -4.21 1.07 -11.48
CA HIS A 182 -5.20 1.17 -10.43
C HIS A 182 -6.53 1.76 -10.91
N TYR A 183 -6.49 2.88 -11.63
CA TYR A 183 -7.67 3.54 -12.15
C TYR A 183 -8.51 2.60 -13.02
N ILE A 184 -7.89 1.91 -13.97
CA ILE A 184 -8.56 0.94 -14.84
C ILE A 184 -9.16 -0.21 -14.02
N TRP A 185 -8.44 -0.71 -13.02
CA TRP A 185 -8.94 -1.75 -12.12
C TRP A 185 -10.20 -1.31 -11.35
N LEU A 186 -10.21 -0.09 -10.81
CA LEU A 186 -11.38 0.43 -10.09
C LEU A 186 -12.61 0.51 -10.98
N VAL A 187 -12.44 0.97 -12.22
CA VAL A 187 -13.53 1.10 -13.19
C VAL A 187 -14.04 -0.28 -13.58
N ALA A 188 -13.15 -1.23 -13.85
CA ALA A 188 -13.50 -2.61 -14.20
C ALA A 188 -14.25 -3.34 -13.07
N ASN A 189 -13.88 -3.08 -11.81
CA ASN A 189 -14.49 -3.71 -10.63
C ASN A 189 -15.67 -2.92 -10.04
N LYS A 190 -16.18 -1.91 -10.78
CA LYS A 190 -17.35 -1.09 -10.38
C LYS A 190 -17.16 -0.28 -9.10
N GLU A 191 -15.91 -0.04 -8.70
CA GLU A 191 -15.54 0.84 -7.58
C GLU A 191 -15.55 2.31 -8.00
N LEU A 192 -16.69 2.74 -8.54
CA LEU A 192 -16.84 4.05 -9.19
C LEU A 192 -16.59 5.21 -8.22
N GLY A 193 -16.90 5.04 -6.94
CA GLY A 193 -16.70 6.09 -5.93
C GLY A 193 -15.22 6.47 -5.79
N THR A 194 -14.32 5.49 -5.76
CA THR A 194 -12.88 5.73 -5.65
C THR A 194 -12.31 6.21 -6.99
N ALA A 195 -12.77 5.64 -8.11
CA ALA A 195 -12.35 6.09 -9.44
C ALA A 195 -12.68 7.56 -9.67
N ILE A 196 -13.90 7.98 -9.31
CA ILE A 196 -14.34 9.38 -9.41
C ILE A 196 -13.54 10.29 -8.47
N LYS A 197 -13.24 9.84 -7.25
CA LYS A 197 -12.38 10.62 -6.33
C LYS A 197 -11.00 10.85 -6.95
N LEU A 198 -10.43 9.84 -7.60
CA LEU A 198 -9.15 9.95 -8.27
C LEU A 198 -9.19 10.91 -9.47
N LEU A 199 -10.26 10.87 -10.26
CA LEU A 199 -10.47 11.84 -11.35
C LEU A 199 -10.69 13.28 -10.86
N LYS A 200 -11.09 13.47 -9.60
CA LYS A 200 -11.30 14.78 -8.98
C LYS A 200 -10.11 15.25 -8.15
N SER A 201 -9.07 14.43 -7.99
CA SER A 201 -7.88 14.79 -7.24
C SER A 201 -6.82 15.38 -8.15
N ASP A 202 -5.80 15.99 -7.54
CA ASP A 202 -4.63 16.54 -8.25
C ASP A 202 -3.82 15.46 -9.00
N GLN A 203 -4.11 14.18 -8.75
CA GLN A 203 -3.48 13.05 -9.45
C GLN A 203 -4.15 12.73 -10.80
N CYS A 204 -5.28 13.36 -11.14
CA CYS A 204 -5.98 13.13 -12.41
C CYS A 204 -5.09 13.43 -13.63
N ASP A 205 -4.12 14.35 -13.50
CA ASP A 205 -3.21 14.70 -14.60
C ASP A 205 -2.23 13.60 -14.96
N LYS A 206 -1.94 12.69 -14.02
CA LYS A 206 -1.11 11.51 -14.25
C LYS A 206 -1.85 10.41 -15.02
N ILE A 207 -3.17 10.52 -15.22
CA ILE A 207 -3.95 9.55 -15.99
C ILE A 207 -3.92 9.96 -17.48
N PRO A 208 -3.35 9.15 -18.37
CA PRO A 208 -3.23 9.47 -19.79
C PRO A 208 -4.59 9.35 -20.48
N ALA A 209 -4.74 10.11 -21.57
CA ALA A 209 -5.93 10.11 -22.44
C ALA A 209 -6.46 8.70 -22.72
N ARG A 210 -5.58 7.79 -23.13
CA ARG A 210 -5.92 6.39 -23.44
C ARG A 210 -6.62 5.67 -22.28
N ALA A 211 -6.18 5.89 -21.04
CA ALA A 211 -6.80 5.25 -19.88
C ALA A 211 -8.19 5.85 -19.57
N LEU A 212 -8.38 7.15 -19.81
CA LEU A 212 -9.70 7.80 -19.69
C LEU A 212 -10.66 7.29 -20.78
N GLU A 213 -10.16 7.07 -21.99
CA GLU A 213 -10.91 6.50 -23.11
C GLU A 213 -11.33 5.05 -22.83
N ASP A 214 -10.39 4.20 -22.39
CA ASP A 214 -10.70 2.82 -21.98
C ASP A 214 -11.72 2.81 -20.83
N SER A 215 -11.58 3.72 -19.87
CA SER A 215 -12.57 3.89 -18.81
C SER A 215 -13.93 4.34 -19.32
N LEU A 216 -14.00 5.20 -20.34
CA LEU A 216 -15.27 5.65 -20.92
C LEU A 216 -15.99 4.49 -21.60
N ILE A 217 -15.25 3.65 -22.33
CA ILE A 217 -15.77 2.44 -22.96
C ILE A 217 -16.34 1.50 -21.89
N LEU A 218 -15.56 1.20 -20.85
CA LEU A 218 -15.99 0.34 -19.74
C LEU A 218 -17.20 0.91 -18.99
N ALA A 219 -17.24 2.23 -18.78
CA ALA A 219 -18.36 2.89 -18.12
C ALA A 219 -19.64 2.78 -18.97
N ALA A 220 -19.53 2.96 -20.29
CA ALA A 220 -20.65 2.85 -21.20
C ALA A 220 -21.17 1.41 -21.29
N ASP A 221 -20.28 0.41 -21.42
CA ASP A 221 -20.66 -1.01 -21.46
C ASP A 221 -21.37 -1.47 -20.18
N ASN A 222 -20.98 -0.93 -19.02
CA ASN A 222 -21.60 -1.25 -17.73
C ASN A 222 -22.75 -0.31 -17.32
N GLY A 223 -23.09 0.69 -18.15
CA GLY A 223 -24.16 1.65 -17.85
C GLY A 223 -23.85 2.61 -16.69
N HIS A 224 -22.58 2.88 -16.41
CA HIS A 224 -22.11 3.71 -15.30
C HIS A 224 -22.20 5.21 -15.60
N ILE A 225 -23.42 5.73 -15.61
CA ILE A 225 -23.76 7.11 -16.01
C ILE A 225 -22.97 8.17 -15.23
N GLU A 226 -22.77 7.99 -13.93
CA GLU A 226 -22.05 8.98 -13.12
C GLU A 226 -20.57 9.11 -13.52
N LEU A 227 -19.92 7.99 -13.86
CA LEU A 227 -18.54 8.01 -14.35
C LEU A 227 -18.46 8.69 -15.73
N ILE A 228 -19.43 8.44 -16.62
CA ILE A 228 -19.55 9.12 -17.92
C ILE A 228 -19.66 10.65 -17.72
N ARG A 229 -20.46 11.10 -16.75
CA ARG A 229 -20.60 12.52 -16.41
C ARG A 229 -19.28 13.12 -15.95
N VAL A 230 -18.56 12.46 -15.05
CA VAL A 230 -17.26 12.96 -14.55
C VAL A 230 -16.22 13.00 -15.67
N LEU A 231 -16.14 11.96 -16.49
CA LEU A 231 -15.24 11.90 -17.65
C LEU A 231 -15.52 13.00 -18.67
N SER A 232 -16.76 13.46 -18.80
CA SER A 232 -17.11 14.57 -19.69
C SER A 232 -16.49 15.91 -19.28
N GLY A 233 -16.14 16.09 -18.00
CA GLY A 233 -15.35 17.25 -17.56
C GLY A 233 -13.92 17.24 -18.09
N LEU A 234 -13.42 16.07 -18.50
CA LEU A 234 -12.07 15.83 -19.02
C LEU A 234 -12.03 15.74 -20.55
N ARG A 235 -13.06 16.29 -21.23
CA ARG A 235 -13.19 16.34 -22.70
C ARG A 235 -11.90 16.65 -23.47
N PRO A 236 -11.03 17.60 -23.07
CA PRO A 236 -9.79 17.86 -23.82
C PRO A 236 -8.87 16.65 -23.95
N LYS A 237 -9.00 15.66 -23.07
CA LYS A 237 -8.19 14.43 -23.05
C LYS A 237 -8.86 13.24 -23.74
N ILE A 238 -10.12 13.35 -24.19
CA ILE A 238 -10.89 12.22 -24.75
C ILE A 238 -11.18 12.49 -26.23
N ASP A 239 -10.79 11.57 -27.11
CA ASP A 239 -11.07 11.70 -28.55
C ASP A 239 -12.59 11.65 -28.84
N ALA A 240 -13.09 12.69 -29.50
CA ALA A 240 -14.49 12.80 -29.91
C ALA A 240 -14.94 11.64 -30.81
N ARG A 241 -14.03 10.99 -31.55
CA ARG A 241 -14.31 9.82 -32.38
C ARG A 241 -14.71 8.60 -31.53
N ILE A 242 -14.10 8.44 -30.35
CA ILE A 242 -14.46 7.36 -29.43
C ILE A 242 -15.86 7.60 -28.87
N VAL A 243 -16.16 8.84 -28.47
CA VAL A 243 -17.50 9.24 -28.02
C VAL A 243 -18.55 8.94 -29.09
N ALA A 244 -18.32 9.34 -30.34
CA ALA A 244 -19.22 9.10 -31.46
C ALA A 244 -19.42 7.60 -31.74
N ALA A 245 -18.34 6.82 -31.72
CA ALA A 245 -18.40 5.36 -31.91
C ALA A 245 -19.23 4.67 -30.82
N LEU A 246 -19.08 5.10 -29.55
CA LEU A 246 -19.88 4.58 -28.44
C LEU A 246 -21.37 4.92 -28.62
N MET A 247 -21.70 6.15 -28.99
CA MET A 247 -23.09 6.55 -29.26
C MET A 247 -23.75 5.69 -30.32
N ILE A 248 -23.09 5.47 -31.47
CA ILE A 248 -23.61 4.62 -32.54
C ILE A 248 -23.83 3.19 -32.04
N THR A 249 -22.86 2.66 -31.29
CA THR A 249 -22.90 1.30 -30.75
C THR A 249 -24.06 1.11 -29.77
N PHE A 250 -24.23 2.02 -28.81
CA PHE A 250 -25.26 1.90 -27.78
C PHE A 250 -26.66 2.29 -28.26
N ALA A 251 -26.77 3.20 -29.22
CA ALA A 251 -28.02 3.47 -29.94
C ALA A 251 -28.48 2.21 -30.68
N GLY A 252 -27.57 1.52 -31.39
CA GLY A 252 -27.85 0.26 -32.07
C GLY A 252 -28.24 -0.88 -31.13
N LYS A 253 -27.73 -0.89 -29.89
CA LYS A 253 -28.12 -1.84 -28.82
C LYS A 253 -29.43 -1.47 -28.11
N GLY A 254 -30.07 -0.34 -28.42
CA GLY A 254 -31.27 0.16 -27.76
C GLY A 254 -31.05 0.70 -26.33
N GLN A 255 -29.79 0.91 -25.92
CA GLN A 255 -29.45 1.42 -24.58
C GLN A 255 -29.59 2.95 -24.55
N SER A 256 -30.84 3.40 -24.48
CA SER A 256 -31.23 4.82 -24.59
C SER A 256 -30.62 5.68 -23.49
N ASN A 257 -30.55 5.17 -22.27
CA ASN A 257 -29.96 5.80 -21.09
C ASN A 257 -28.45 6.10 -21.23
N VAL A 258 -27.66 5.16 -21.76
CA VAL A 258 -26.20 5.37 -21.99
C VAL A 258 -25.99 6.34 -23.15
N THR A 259 -26.76 6.16 -24.23
CA THR A 259 -26.70 7.04 -25.41
C THR A 259 -27.05 8.49 -25.05
N GLU A 260 -28.11 8.68 -24.28
CA GLU A 260 -28.53 9.98 -23.76
C GLU A 260 -27.47 10.59 -22.83
N ALA A 261 -26.89 9.79 -21.94
CA ALA A 261 -25.80 10.27 -21.08
C ALA A 261 -24.59 10.72 -21.88
N LEU A 262 -24.15 9.95 -22.88
CA LEU A 262 -23.05 10.35 -23.76
C LEU A 262 -23.41 11.65 -24.51
N MET A 263 -24.63 11.78 -25.03
CA MET A 263 -25.07 12.93 -25.81
C MET A 263 -25.12 14.20 -24.94
N ASN A 264 -25.81 14.13 -23.81
CA ASN A 264 -26.00 15.26 -22.90
C ASN A 264 -24.70 15.73 -22.25
N ASN A 265 -23.73 14.84 -22.08
CA ASN A 265 -22.49 15.17 -21.39
C ASN A 265 -21.32 15.47 -22.33
N PHE A 266 -21.25 14.89 -23.54
CA PHE A 266 -20.16 15.10 -24.50
C PHE A 266 -20.51 15.92 -25.75
N LEU A 267 -21.79 16.13 -26.05
CA LEU A 267 -22.22 16.87 -27.24
C LEU A 267 -23.00 18.15 -26.95
N LYS A 268 -23.00 18.67 -25.71
CA LYS A 268 -23.61 19.99 -25.40
C LYS A 268 -23.32 21.00 -26.52
N ILE A 269 -24.35 21.25 -27.35
CA ILE A 269 -24.50 22.33 -28.31
C ILE A 269 -24.99 23.54 -27.53
#